data_AF-A0A967BIW0-F1
#
_entry.id   AF-A0A967BIW0-F1
#
_cell.length_a   1.000
_cell.length_b   1.000
_cell.length_c   1.000
_cell.angle_alpha   90.00
_cell.angle_beta   90.00
_cell.angle_gamma   90.00
#
_symmetry.space_group_name_H-M   'P 1'
#
loop_
_entity.id
_entity.type
_entity.pdbx_description
1 polymer ?
#
loop_
_entity_poly.entity_id
_entity_poly.type
_entity_poly.pdbx_seq_one_letter_code
_entity_poly.pdbx_strand_id
1 'polypeptide(L)'
;MDLQNWSRQQITNLIANYERLDRTEGGPFTKAQAMLELERRDGGDFDGRDVTQSILEIRDKALSGSVRYLDIWSHYFPDQPWQGNHSGRIVGKALHAAAYYCAANNLPIVTALVTQANGHVTDQAKHNMFEAAQNWGIAKGANADEFYEINIAALRGLGQEELP
;
A
#
# COMPACT_ATOMS: atom_id res chain seq x y z
N MET A 1 15.56 11.05 18.46
CA MET A 1 16.15 10.62 17.16
C MET A 1 14.99 10.30 16.25
N ASP A 2 14.99 10.78 15.01
CA ASP A 2 13.88 10.60 14.07
C ASP A 2 14.32 9.68 12.92
N LEU A 3 13.51 8.67 12.63
CA LEU A 3 13.74 7.67 11.58
C LEU A 3 13.73 8.32 10.19
N GLN A 4 12.97 9.41 10.00
CA GLN A 4 12.92 10.13 8.72
C GLN A 4 14.28 10.72 8.33
N ASN A 5 15.12 11.05 9.33
CA ASN A 5 16.47 11.57 9.11
C ASN A 5 17.50 10.49 8.74
N TRP A 6 17.14 9.21 8.79
CA TRP A 6 18.03 8.11 8.38
C TRP A 6 18.04 7.99 6.86
N SER A 7 19.21 7.68 6.28
CA SER A 7 19.31 7.34 4.87
C SER A 7 18.61 6.00 4.58
N ARG A 8 18.19 5.79 3.32
CA ARG A 8 17.55 4.51 2.93
C ARG A 8 18.45 3.31 3.28
N GLN A 9 19.76 3.44 3.05
CA GLN A 9 20.74 2.39 3.37
C GLN A 9 20.77 2.07 4.88
N GLN A 10 20.69 3.08 5.74
CA GLN A 10 20.67 2.87 7.20
C GLN A 10 19.42 2.10 7.63
N ILE A 11 18.26 2.43 7.06
CA ILE A 11 16.99 1.74 7.33
C ILE A 11 17.06 0.29 6.82
N THR A 12 17.53 0.07 5.59
CA THR A 12 17.70 -1.28 5.04
C THR A 12 18.67 -2.12 5.88
N ASN A 13 19.78 -1.53 6.35
CA ASN A 13 20.72 -2.22 7.24
C ASN A 13 20.09 -2.58 8.60
N LEU A 14 19.23 -1.71 9.15
CA LEU A 14 18.50 -2.00 10.39
C LEU A 14 17.57 -3.20 10.20
N ILE A 15 16.80 -3.23 9.12
CA ILE A 15 15.89 -4.35 8.78
C ILE A 15 16.68 -5.65 8.60
N ALA A 16 17.77 -5.62 7.83
CA ALA A 16 18.61 -6.80 7.61
C ALA A 16 19.22 -7.35 8.92
N ASN A 17 19.56 -6.47 9.87
CA ASN A 17 20.03 -6.90 11.19
C ASN A 17 18.94 -7.57 12.02
N TYR A 18 17.71 -7.06 11.96
CA TYR A 18 16.56 -7.69 12.60
C TYR A 18 16.29 -9.09 12.05
N GLU A 19 16.32 -9.25 10.73
CA GLU A 19 16.15 -10.54 10.05
C GLU A 19 17.26 -11.52 10.40
N ARG A 20 18.52 -11.07 10.40
CA ARG A 20 19.68 -11.90 10.77
C ARG A 20 19.61 -12.40 12.21
N LEU A 21 19.02 -11.63 13.12
CA LEU A 21 18.95 -11.92 14.54
C LEU A 21 17.63 -12.58 14.96
N ASP A 22 16.69 -12.77 14.02
CA ASP A 22 15.33 -13.22 14.28
C ASP A 22 14.63 -12.38 15.38
N ARG A 23 14.68 -11.06 15.23
CA ARG A 23 14.10 -10.09 16.17
C ARG A 23 13.33 -9.02 15.43
N THR A 24 12.39 -8.38 16.11
CA THR A 24 11.61 -7.24 15.59
C THR A 24 11.82 -5.95 16.39
N GLU A 25 12.49 -6.04 17.53
CA GLU A 25 12.69 -4.94 18.50
C GLU A 25 14.06 -5.01 19.19
N GLY A 26 14.38 -3.95 19.95
CA GLY A 26 15.64 -3.82 20.71
C GLY A 26 16.69 -2.88 20.08
N GLY A 27 16.42 -2.35 18.88
CA GLY A 27 17.15 -1.25 18.26
C GLY A 27 16.50 0.13 18.49
N PRO A 28 16.99 1.19 17.82
CA PRO A 28 16.45 2.55 17.97
C PRO A 28 15.03 2.72 17.41
N PHE A 29 14.63 1.84 16.49
CA PHE A 29 13.29 1.74 15.90
C PHE A 29 12.95 0.27 15.71
N THR A 30 11.68 -0.12 15.78
CA THR A 30 11.25 -1.50 15.50
C THR A 30 11.40 -1.84 14.01
N LYS A 31 11.42 -3.14 13.67
CA LYS A 31 11.43 -3.60 12.27
C LYS A 31 10.23 -3.03 11.51
N ALA A 32 9.05 -3.06 12.12
CA ALA A 32 7.82 -2.53 11.52
C ALA A 32 7.91 -1.04 11.20
N GLN A 33 8.43 -0.22 12.13
CA GLN A 33 8.64 1.22 11.89
C GLN A 33 9.60 1.46 10.72
N ALA A 34 10.70 0.72 10.67
CA ALA A 34 11.69 0.81 9.59
C ALA A 34 11.09 0.43 8.22
N MET A 35 10.32 -0.65 8.16
CA MET A 35 9.68 -1.11 6.92
C MET A 35 8.58 -0.14 6.45
N LEU A 36 7.80 0.41 7.38
CA LEU A 36 6.76 1.37 7.05
C LEU A 36 7.35 2.70 6.53
N GLU A 37 8.52 3.13 7.04
CA GLU A 37 9.22 4.29 6.47
C GLU A 37 9.78 4.03 5.06
N LEU A 38 10.19 2.80 4.74
CA LEU A 38 10.56 2.46 3.35
C LEU A 38 9.35 2.55 2.42
N GLU A 39 8.19 2.05 2.86
CA GLU A 39 6.94 2.14 2.12
C GLU A 39 6.59 3.61 1.83
N ARG A 40 6.69 4.48 2.84
CA ARG A 40 6.48 5.93 2.66
C ARG A 40 7.40 6.52 1.59
N ARG A 41 8.68 6.13 1.59
CA ARG A 41 9.68 6.62 0.61
C ARG A 41 9.43 6.09 -0.79
N ASP A 42 8.94 4.86 -0.90
CA ASP A 42 8.56 4.27 -2.19
C ASP A 42 7.29 4.93 -2.75
N GLY A 43 6.47 5.53 -1.87
CA GLY A 43 5.43 6.49 -2.21
C GLY A 43 5.88 7.71 -3.03
N GLY A 44 7.16 8.09 -2.90
CA GLY A 44 7.72 9.26 -3.59
C GLY A 44 7.02 10.55 -3.17
N ASP A 45 6.61 11.35 -4.16
CA ASP A 45 5.98 12.65 -3.97
C ASP A 45 4.45 12.58 -3.85
N PHE A 46 3.86 11.37 -3.91
CA PHE A 46 2.42 11.20 -3.78
C PHE A 46 1.98 11.38 -2.33
N ASP A 47 0.90 12.13 -2.12
CA ASP A 47 0.22 12.18 -0.83
C ASP A 47 -0.66 10.94 -0.65
N GLY A 48 -0.42 10.18 0.42
CA GLY A 48 -1.11 8.90 0.64
C GLY A 48 -2.59 9.04 0.97
N ARG A 49 -3.03 10.17 1.55
CA ARG A 49 -4.45 10.45 1.81
C ARG A 49 -5.16 10.74 0.50
N ASP A 50 -4.58 11.60 -0.32
CA ASP A 50 -5.16 11.95 -1.63
C ASP A 50 -5.25 10.73 -2.55
N VAL A 51 -4.22 9.89 -2.61
CA VAL A 51 -4.29 8.64 -3.40
C VAL A 51 -5.33 7.68 -2.85
N THR A 52 -5.41 7.53 -1.53
CA THR A 52 -6.44 6.72 -0.88
C THR A 52 -7.84 7.21 -1.27
N GLN A 53 -8.08 8.51 -1.18
CA GLN A 53 -9.36 9.12 -1.59
C GLN A 53 -9.66 8.87 -3.08
N SER A 54 -8.70 9.13 -3.98
CA SER A 54 -8.87 8.90 -5.42
C SER A 54 -9.23 7.45 -5.74
N ILE A 55 -8.63 6.47 -5.06
CA ILE A 55 -8.96 5.05 -5.26
C ILE A 55 -10.42 4.77 -4.86
N LEU A 56 -10.89 5.31 -3.73
CA LEU A 56 -12.28 5.15 -3.30
C LEU A 56 -13.25 5.84 -4.27
N GLU A 57 -12.92 7.03 -4.76
CA GLU A 57 -13.73 7.73 -5.77
C GLU A 57 -13.83 6.94 -7.09
N ILE A 58 -12.74 6.34 -7.54
CA ILE A 58 -12.72 5.51 -8.75
C ILE A 58 -13.56 4.25 -8.53
N ARG A 59 -13.42 3.60 -7.36
CA ARG A 59 -14.24 2.43 -6.97
C ARG A 59 -15.73 2.76 -7.08
N ASP A 60 -16.15 3.90 -6.53
CA ASP A 60 -17.57 4.28 -6.48
C ASP A 60 -18.16 4.54 -7.88
N LYS A 61 -17.31 4.90 -8.85
CA LYS A 61 -17.70 5.11 -10.26
C LYS A 61 -17.56 3.84 -11.11
N ALA A 62 -16.82 2.83 -10.64
CA ALA A 62 -16.54 1.62 -11.39
C ALA A 62 -17.72 0.64 -11.32
N LEU A 63 -18.30 0.30 -12.48
CA LEU A 63 -19.40 -0.67 -12.58
C LEU A 63 -19.03 -2.07 -12.05
N SER A 64 -17.75 -2.44 -12.09
CA SER A 64 -17.24 -3.73 -11.61
C SER A 64 -16.89 -3.74 -10.12
N GLY A 65 -16.89 -2.59 -9.44
CA GLY A 65 -16.41 -2.46 -8.05
C GLY A 65 -14.90 -2.66 -7.88
N SER A 66 -14.14 -2.71 -8.98
CA SER A 66 -12.67 -2.85 -9.00
C SER A 66 -12.01 -1.64 -9.67
N VAL A 67 -10.85 -1.24 -9.15
CA VAL A 67 -10.08 -0.10 -9.66
C VAL A 67 -8.92 -0.65 -10.49
N ARG A 68 -8.75 -0.22 -11.74
CA ARG A 68 -7.59 -0.68 -12.53
C ARG A 68 -6.45 0.33 -12.46
N TYR A 69 -5.24 -0.15 -12.69
CA TYR A 69 -4.06 0.71 -12.87
C TYR A 69 -4.29 1.82 -13.90
N LEU A 70 -4.99 1.50 -14.99
CA LEU A 70 -5.34 2.47 -16.03
C LEU A 70 -6.29 3.56 -15.52
N ASP A 71 -7.22 3.21 -14.64
CA ASP A 71 -8.18 4.18 -14.09
C ASP A 71 -7.46 5.16 -13.16
N ILE A 72 -6.53 4.67 -12.34
CA ILE A 72 -5.65 5.52 -11.50
C ILE A 72 -4.78 6.43 -12.37
N TRP A 73 -4.14 5.88 -13.40
CA TRP A 73 -3.33 6.66 -14.33
C TRP A 73 -4.15 7.78 -15.00
N SER A 74 -5.33 7.45 -15.50
CA SER A 74 -6.19 8.40 -16.20
C SER A 74 -6.75 9.48 -15.25
N HIS A 75 -6.84 9.19 -13.96
CA HIS A 75 -7.22 10.17 -12.94
C HIS A 75 -6.13 11.24 -12.75
N TYR A 76 -4.87 10.83 -12.61
CA TYR A 76 -3.75 11.76 -12.36
C TYR A 76 -3.17 12.40 -13.63
N PHE A 77 -3.29 11.71 -14.76
CA PHE A 77 -2.69 12.11 -16.04
C PHE A 77 -3.72 12.01 -17.18
N PRO A 78 -4.83 12.76 -17.12
CA PRO A 78 -5.95 12.63 -18.06
C PRO A 78 -5.56 12.88 -19.52
N ASP A 79 -4.57 13.75 -19.75
CA ASP A 79 -4.10 14.12 -21.09
C ASP A 79 -2.94 13.24 -21.59
N GLN A 80 -2.51 12.24 -20.81
CA GLN A 80 -1.38 11.39 -21.16
C GLN A 80 -1.82 9.94 -21.42
N PRO A 81 -1.52 9.37 -22.60
CA PRO A 81 -1.80 7.97 -22.84
C PRO A 81 -0.95 7.07 -21.93
N TRP A 82 -1.44 5.86 -21.67
CA TRP A 82 -0.68 4.85 -20.94
C TRP A 82 0.61 4.46 -21.68
N GLN A 83 1.75 4.55 -20.99
CA GLN A 83 3.09 4.32 -21.55
C GLN A 83 3.73 3.00 -21.07
N GLY A 84 2.90 1.98 -20.79
CA GLY A 84 3.39 0.68 -20.35
C GLY A 84 4.07 0.74 -18.98
N ASN A 85 5.29 0.19 -18.90
CA ASN A 85 6.05 0.07 -17.65
C ASN A 85 6.32 1.42 -16.96
N HIS A 86 6.44 2.51 -17.72
CA HIS A 86 6.65 3.83 -17.14
C HIS A 86 5.44 4.25 -16.29
N SER A 87 4.25 4.22 -16.88
CA SER A 87 2.99 4.51 -16.18
C SER A 87 2.75 3.56 -15.01
N GLY A 88 3.02 2.27 -15.20
CA GLY A 88 2.90 1.27 -14.14
C GLY A 88 3.79 1.55 -12.92
N ARG A 89 5.03 2.02 -13.13
CA ARG A 89 5.92 2.42 -12.03
C ARG A 89 5.41 3.64 -11.27
N ILE A 90 4.86 4.63 -11.97
CA ILE A 90 4.31 5.84 -11.33
C ILE A 90 3.06 5.49 -10.51
N VAL A 91 2.14 4.71 -11.07
CA VAL A 91 0.98 4.21 -10.32
C VAL A 91 1.44 3.38 -9.13
N GLY A 92 2.47 2.55 -9.29
CA GLY A 92 3.07 1.79 -8.18
C GLY A 92 3.51 2.68 -7.01
N LYS A 93 4.15 3.83 -7.29
CA LYS A 93 4.48 4.82 -6.24
C LYS A 93 3.22 5.35 -5.55
N ALA A 94 2.20 5.74 -6.30
CA ALA A 94 0.94 6.17 -5.71
C ALA A 94 0.34 5.10 -4.78
N LEU A 95 0.37 3.82 -5.19
CA LEU A 95 -0.09 2.71 -4.36
C LEU A 95 0.74 2.52 -3.09
N HIS A 96 2.06 2.67 -3.14
CA HIS A 96 2.91 2.66 -1.93
C HIS A 96 2.54 3.78 -0.96
N ALA A 97 2.29 5.00 -1.47
CA ALA A 97 1.86 6.12 -0.64
C ALA A 97 0.51 5.84 0.05
N ALA A 98 -0.46 5.29 -0.70
CA ALA A 98 -1.76 4.89 -0.15
C ALA A 98 -1.63 3.76 0.89
N ALA A 99 -0.83 2.73 0.61
CA ALA A 99 -0.61 1.62 1.53
C ALA A 99 0.02 2.10 2.85
N TYR A 100 1.04 2.96 2.77
CA TYR A 100 1.64 3.62 3.92
C TYR A 100 0.59 4.40 4.72
N TYR A 101 -0.21 5.23 4.07
CA TYR A 101 -1.24 6.04 4.73
C TYR A 101 -2.26 5.17 5.46
N CYS A 102 -2.76 4.12 4.80
CA CYS A 102 -3.70 3.19 5.42
C CYS A 102 -3.08 2.50 6.64
N ALA A 103 -1.85 2.00 6.50
CA ALA A 103 -1.13 1.33 7.59
C ALA A 103 -0.88 2.27 8.78
N ALA A 104 -0.44 3.50 8.54
CA ALA A 104 -0.18 4.49 9.58
C ALA A 104 -1.46 4.91 10.34
N ASN A 105 -2.62 4.85 9.69
CA ASN A 105 -3.91 5.23 10.27
C ASN A 105 -4.80 4.04 10.67
N ASN A 106 -4.27 2.82 10.66
CA ASN A 106 -5.03 1.58 10.93
C ASN A 106 -6.28 1.40 10.05
N LEU A 107 -6.23 1.90 8.81
CA LEU A 107 -7.29 1.74 7.83
C LEU A 107 -7.11 0.44 7.04
N PRO A 108 -8.20 -0.11 6.48
CA PRO A 108 -8.10 -1.16 5.46
C PRO A 108 -7.19 -0.72 4.29
N ILE A 109 -6.35 -1.62 3.79
CA ILE A 109 -5.36 -1.32 2.75
C ILE A 109 -6.08 -1.20 1.40
N VAL A 110 -6.34 0.03 0.93
CA VAL A 110 -7.12 0.30 -0.29
C VAL A 110 -6.52 -0.27 -1.56
N THR A 111 -5.21 -0.57 -1.59
CA THR A 111 -4.55 -1.17 -2.76
C THR A 111 -5.09 -2.57 -3.08
N ALA A 112 -5.80 -3.22 -2.16
CA ALA A 112 -6.52 -4.47 -2.41
C ALA A 112 -7.67 -4.32 -3.43
N LEU A 113 -8.22 -3.10 -3.61
CA LEU A 113 -9.22 -2.82 -4.65
C LEU A 113 -8.62 -2.73 -6.06
N VAL A 114 -7.29 -2.68 -6.14
CA VAL A 114 -6.59 -2.36 -7.38
C VAL A 114 -6.25 -3.65 -8.12
N THR A 115 -6.84 -3.83 -9.29
CA THR A 115 -6.67 -5.01 -10.13
C THR A 115 -5.90 -4.69 -11.40
N GLN A 116 -5.39 -5.73 -12.04
CA GLN A 116 -4.96 -5.65 -13.43
C GLN A 116 -6.18 -5.62 -14.37
N ALA A 117 -5.92 -5.55 -15.69
CA ALA A 117 -6.96 -5.43 -16.71
C ALA A 117 -7.97 -6.59 -16.74
N ASN A 118 -7.59 -7.76 -16.23
CA ASN A 118 -8.46 -8.95 -16.13
C ASN A 118 -9.43 -8.91 -14.94
N GLY A 119 -9.41 -7.85 -14.12
CA GLY A 119 -10.35 -7.68 -13.01
C GLY A 119 -10.09 -8.55 -11.79
N HIS A 120 -8.96 -9.27 -11.73
CA HIS A 120 -8.61 -10.13 -10.61
C HIS A 120 -7.28 -9.71 -9.97
N VAL A 121 -7.23 -9.77 -8.63
CA VAL A 121 -5.98 -9.71 -7.88
C VAL A 121 -5.36 -11.11 -7.92
N THR A 122 -4.09 -11.21 -8.31
CA THR A 122 -3.38 -12.49 -8.37
C THR A 122 -3.07 -13.00 -6.95
N ASP A 123 -2.94 -14.31 -6.79
CA ASP A 123 -2.58 -14.90 -5.48
C ASP A 123 -1.23 -14.37 -4.97
N GLN A 124 -0.28 -14.13 -5.87
CA GLN A 124 0.98 -13.49 -5.53
C GLN A 124 0.77 -12.06 -4.99
N ALA A 125 -0.13 -11.27 -5.58
CA ALA A 125 -0.42 -9.93 -5.09
C ALA A 125 -1.06 -9.97 -3.70
N LYS A 126 -2.00 -10.89 -3.45
CA LYS A 126 -2.56 -11.12 -2.11
C LYS A 126 -1.47 -11.48 -1.09
N HIS A 127 -0.57 -12.40 -1.47
CA HIS A 127 0.54 -12.81 -0.61
C HIS A 127 1.46 -11.63 -0.27
N ASN A 128 1.84 -10.84 -1.28
CA ASN A 128 2.67 -9.65 -1.07
C ASN A 128 1.98 -8.63 -0.14
N MET A 129 0.68 -8.39 -0.30
CA MET A 129 -0.08 -7.49 0.58
C MET A 129 -0.13 -8.00 2.02
N PHE A 130 -0.38 -9.31 2.20
CA PHE A 130 -0.41 -9.93 3.52
C PHE A 130 0.95 -9.89 4.20
N GLU A 131 2.02 -10.23 3.49
CA GLU A 131 3.38 -10.21 4.02
C GLU A 131 3.81 -8.79 4.40
N ALA A 132 3.48 -7.79 3.58
CA ALA A 132 3.69 -6.38 3.90
C ALA A 132 2.92 -5.97 5.17
N ALA A 133 1.63 -6.30 5.26
CA ALA A 133 0.81 -6.01 6.43
C ALA A 133 1.30 -6.71 7.71
N GLN A 134 1.83 -7.94 7.59
CA GLN A 134 2.44 -8.67 8.72
C GLN A 134 3.71 -7.95 9.18
N ASN A 135 4.55 -7.55 8.23
CA ASN A 135 5.77 -6.81 8.49
C ASN A 135 5.52 -5.44 9.15
N TRP A 136 4.41 -4.79 8.83
CA TRP A 136 3.97 -3.55 9.49
C TRP A 136 3.21 -3.77 10.80
N GLY A 137 2.89 -5.02 11.15
CA GLY A 137 2.18 -5.38 12.39
C GLY A 137 0.68 -5.10 12.37
N ILE A 138 0.07 -5.00 11.18
CA ILE A 138 -1.36 -4.65 11.02
C ILE A 138 -2.19 -5.75 10.34
N ALA A 139 -1.56 -6.85 9.92
CA ALA A 139 -2.26 -7.94 9.26
C ALA A 139 -3.36 -8.54 10.15
N LYS A 140 -4.51 -8.82 9.54
CA LYS A 140 -5.65 -9.55 10.12
C LYS A 140 -5.92 -10.81 9.29
N GLY A 141 -6.29 -11.91 9.93
CA GLY A 141 -6.44 -13.22 9.28
C GLY A 141 -5.19 -14.08 9.38
N ALA A 142 -5.33 -15.38 9.14
CA ALA A 142 -4.28 -16.38 9.31
C ALA A 142 -3.44 -16.60 8.03
N ASN A 143 -3.93 -16.17 6.86
CA ASN A 143 -3.27 -16.34 5.58
C ASN A 143 -3.66 -15.22 4.59
N ALA A 144 -3.03 -15.23 3.41
CA ALA A 144 -3.19 -14.19 2.41
C ALA A 144 -4.63 -14.05 1.86
N ASP A 145 -5.35 -15.16 1.66
CA ASP A 145 -6.73 -15.12 1.18
C ASP A 145 -7.67 -14.57 2.25
N GLU A 146 -7.53 -15.03 3.49
CA GLU A 146 -8.35 -14.53 4.60
C GLU A 146 -8.09 -13.05 4.86
N PHE A 147 -6.81 -12.63 4.84
CA PHE A 147 -6.44 -11.21 4.93
C PHE A 147 -7.10 -10.39 3.83
N TYR A 148 -7.02 -10.86 2.58
CA TYR A 148 -7.60 -10.17 1.44
C TYR A 148 -9.12 -10.03 1.58
N GLU A 149 -9.84 -11.10 1.94
CA GLU A 149 -11.29 -11.06 2.11
C GLU A 149 -11.73 -10.16 3.27
N ILE A 150 -11.06 -10.22 4.43
CA ILE A 150 -11.30 -9.31 5.57
C ILE A 150 -11.12 -7.86 5.12
N ASN A 151 -10.03 -7.58 4.40
CA ASN A 151 -9.69 -6.25 3.95
C ASN A 151 -10.71 -5.72 2.92
N ILE A 152 -11.09 -6.54 1.93
CA ILE A 152 -12.13 -6.20 0.95
C ILE A 152 -13.49 -5.97 1.62
N ALA A 153 -13.88 -6.80 2.59
CA ALA A 153 -15.12 -6.62 3.31
C ALA A 153 -15.16 -5.28 4.06
N ALA A 154 -14.06 -4.90 4.71
CA ALA A 154 -13.95 -3.59 5.37
C ALA A 154 -13.97 -2.43 4.35
N LEU A 155 -13.29 -2.60 3.21
CA LEU A 155 -13.23 -1.59 2.14
C LEU A 155 -14.58 -1.35 1.45
N ARG A 156 -15.52 -2.29 1.48
CA ARG A 156 -16.88 -2.07 0.97
C ARG A 156 -17.67 -1.07 1.82
N GLY A 157 -17.36 -0.99 3.11
CA GLY A 157 -18.00 -0.04 4.03
C GLY A 157 -17.31 1.32 4.09
N LEU A 158 -16.02 1.39 3.72
CA LEU A 158 -15.22 2.59 3.87
C LEU A 158 -15.62 3.69 2.87
N GLY A 159 -16.16 4.78 3.38
CA GLY A 159 -16.47 6.01 2.67
C GLY A 159 -15.31 7.02 2.71
N GLN A 160 -15.34 7.99 1.80
CA GLN A 160 -14.34 9.07 1.74
C GLN A 160 -14.37 9.98 2.99
N GLU A 161 -15.56 10.16 3.56
CA GLU A 161 -15.79 10.98 4.76
C GLU A 161 -15.18 10.37 6.04
N GLU A 162 -14.82 9.08 6.01
CA GLU A 162 -14.24 8.36 7.13
C GLU A 162 -12.70 8.40 7.15
N LEU A 163 -12.08 9.06 6.16
CA LEU A 163 -10.63 9.25 6.11
C LEU A 163 -10.23 10.38 7.09
N PRO A 164 -9.29 10.11 8.03
CA PRO A 164 -8.82 11.10 9.00
C PRO A 164 -8.05 12.28 8.39
#